data_AF-A0A8X7Q409-F1
#
_entry.id   AF-A0A8X7Q409-F1
#
_cell.length_a   1.000
_cell.length_b   1.000
_cell.length_c   1.000
_cell.angle_alpha   90.00
_cell.angle_beta   90.00
_cell.angle_gamma   90.00
#
_symmetry.space_group_name_H-M   'P 1'
#
loop_
_entity.id
_entity.type
_entity.pdbx_description
1 polymer ?
#
loop_
_entity_poly.entity_id
_entity_poly.type
_entity_poly.pdbx_seq_one_letter_code
_entity_poly.pdbx_strand_id
1 'polypeptide(L)'
;MASLVLLTFSLLFATFSSPLVDAFNYSDGGNSTLAGPALNPIDACWRKDPKWATNRQALANCAVGFGKGALGGSRGAIYVVTSPADEPKPGTLRFGVTQRKPLWITFQRDMVIRLKSELEVTSYKTIDGRGAKVDIGNGPCIAIKRVTNVIIHGITVHDCRLSKGFDGDGIRVFQSSHVWIDHCHLSRCQDGLLDVVTSSTAVTISNNRLINHKKAMLLGHSDQHMADKNMKVTVAFNVFGPGLTERMPRVRRGYAHVVNNMYNKWNLYAIGGSADPTIFSEANHFVAPDRKEHKEVTKRMDKSPAAKKWKWSTNKDVFINGAFFVPSGGPGVPPPYAAGQAFPVAPGAQVPALTASAGPLPCVPGKVC
;
A
#
# COMPACT_ATOMS: atom_id res chain seq x y z
N MET A 1 22.25 -39.37 -65.12
CA MET A 1 21.67 -38.11 -65.64
C MET A 1 20.81 -37.50 -64.55
N ALA A 2 20.90 -36.17 -64.42
CA ALA A 2 20.20 -35.22 -63.53
C ALA A 2 18.83 -35.70 -62.95
N SER A 3 18.40 -35.29 -61.76
CA SER A 3 18.43 -33.92 -61.24
C SER A 3 18.16 -33.90 -59.72
N LEU A 4 18.92 -33.08 -58.99
CA LEU A 4 18.78 -32.83 -57.56
C LEU A 4 17.89 -31.60 -57.38
N VAL A 5 16.66 -31.75 -56.89
CA VAL A 5 15.76 -30.64 -56.59
C VAL A 5 16.02 -30.17 -55.15
N LEU A 6 16.67 -29.02 -55.02
CA LEU A 6 16.83 -28.28 -53.76
C LEU A 6 15.51 -27.57 -53.43
N LEU A 7 14.81 -27.99 -52.37
CA LEU A 7 13.71 -27.23 -51.77
C LEU A 7 14.28 -26.23 -50.75
N THR A 8 14.31 -24.96 -51.12
CA THR A 8 14.60 -23.86 -50.20
C THR A 8 13.35 -23.52 -49.38
N PHE A 9 13.38 -23.83 -48.08
CA PHE A 9 12.38 -23.35 -47.11
C PHE A 9 12.67 -21.88 -46.76
N SER A 10 11.83 -20.97 -47.25
CA SER A 10 11.82 -19.56 -46.82
C SER A 10 11.04 -19.44 -45.51
N LEU A 11 11.72 -19.25 -44.37
CA LEU A 11 11.09 -18.83 -43.12
C LEU A 11 10.65 -17.36 -43.24
N LEU A 12 9.37 -17.11 -43.45
CA LEU A 12 8.76 -15.81 -43.18
C LEU A 12 8.63 -15.62 -41.66
N PHE A 13 9.52 -14.81 -41.08
CA PHE A 13 9.31 -14.21 -39.76
C PHE A 13 8.20 -13.16 -39.86
N ALA A 14 6.99 -13.52 -39.44
CA ALA A 14 5.93 -12.55 -39.19
C ALA A 14 6.21 -11.83 -37.85
N THR A 15 6.84 -10.66 -37.92
CA THR A 15 6.94 -9.75 -36.77
C THR A 15 5.57 -9.11 -36.52
N PHE A 16 4.85 -9.60 -35.52
CA PHE A 16 3.69 -8.88 -34.97
C PHE A 16 4.19 -7.65 -34.19
N SER A 17 4.26 -6.51 -34.87
CA SER A 17 4.38 -5.20 -34.23
C SER A 17 3.02 -4.78 -33.68
N SER A 18 2.87 -4.78 -32.35
CA SER A 18 1.73 -4.19 -31.65
C SER A 18 1.58 -2.70 -32.00
N PRO A 19 0.36 -2.18 -32.23
CA PRO A 19 0.21 -0.76 -32.47
C PRO A 19 0.44 0.01 -31.16
N LEU A 20 1.35 0.97 -31.25
CA LEU A 20 1.60 1.99 -30.25
C LEU A 20 0.31 2.76 -29.97
N VAL A 21 0.15 3.11 -28.70
CA VAL A 21 -0.89 3.99 -28.18
C VAL A 21 -0.66 5.38 -28.77
N ASP A 22 -1.53 5.82 -29.67
CA ASP A 22 -1.51 7.21 -30.16
C ASP A 22 -1.89 8.15 -29.01
N ALA A 23 -0.90 8.91 -28.55
CA ALA A 23 -1.10 10.05 -27.68
C ALA A 23 -1.68 11.20 -28.51
N PHE A 24 -2.89 11.65 -28.16
CA PHE A 24 -3.47 12.88 -28.68
C PHE A 24 -2.59 14.07 -28.26
N ASN A 25 -1.83 14.63 -29.21
CA ASN A 25 -1.18 15.93 -29.08
C ASN A 25 -2.20 17.03 -29.42
N TYR A 26 -2.70 17.72 -28.38
CA TYR A 26 -3.29 19.04 -28.53
C TYR A 26 -2.18 20.07 -28.32
N SER A 27 -1.72 20.68 -29.40
CA SER A 27 -0.75 21.77 -29.38
C SER A 27 -1.48 23.09 -29.16
N ASP A 28 -1.25 23.72 -28.01
CA ASP A 28 -1.41 25.17 -27.87
C ASP A 28 -0.17 25.77 -27.21
N GLY A 29 0.29 26.88 -27.77
CA GLY A 29 1.60 27.47 -27.50
C GLY A 29 1.62 28.18 -26.16
N GLY A 30 2.50 27.74 -25.27
CA GLY A 30 2.77 28.42 -24.01
C GLY A 30 3.82 27.69 -23.19
N ASN A 31 5.07 28.13 -23.32
CA ASN A 31 6.22 27.89 -22.43
C ASN A 31 6.05 26.80 -21.34
N SER A 32 5.97 25.53 -21.74
CA SER A 32 5.82 24.42 -20.80
C SER A 32 7.20 24.01 -20.29
N THR A 33 7.57 24.47 -19.09
CA THR A 33 8.33 23.59 -18.22
C THR A 33 7.57 22.27 -18.17
N LEU A 34 8.20 21.15 -18.55
CA LEU A 34 7.60 19.82 -18.43
C LEU A 34 7.11 19.65 -17.00
N ALA A 35 5.82 19.87 -16.78
CA ALA A 35 5.21 19.72 -15.47
C ALA A 35 5.38 18.24 -15.11
N GLY A 36 6.21 17.97 -14.10
CA GLY A 36 6.36 16.63 -13.58
C GLY A 36 5.00 16.02 -13.23
N PRO A 37 4.90 14.68 -13.14
CA PRO A 37 3.64 14.01 -12.85
C PRO A 37 2.97 14.63 -11.61
N ALA A 38 1.66 14.85 -11.69
CA ALA A 38 0.89 15.46 -10.61
C ALA A 38 1.05 14.63 -9.32
N LEU A 39 1.62 15.25 -8.28
CA LEU A 39 1.79 14.62 -6.98
C LEU A 39 0.45 14.58 -6.24
N ASN A 40 0.16 13.47 -5.58
CA ASN A 40 -0.97 13.39 -4.67
C ASN A 40 -0.72 14.25 -3.41
N PRO A 41 -1.75 14.53 -2.58
CA PRO A 41 -1.63 15.43 -1.43
C PRO A 41 -0.54 15.07 -0.41
N ILE A 42 -0.26 13.77 -0.21
CA ILE A 42 0.78 13.30 0.72
C ILE A 42 2.15 13.65 0.14
N ASP A 43 2.37 13.27 -1.11
CA ASP A 43 3.63 13.46 -1.81
C ASP A 43 3.95 14.94 -2.02
N ALA A 44 2.94 15.73 -2.41
CA ALA A 44 3.06 17.17 -2.63
C ALA A 44 3.53 17.93 -1.36
N CYS A 45 3.27 17.39 -0.17
CA CYS A 45 3.65 18.00 1.11
C CYS A 45 5.16 17.95 1.41
N TRP A 46 5.90 16.96 0.89
CA TRP A 46 7.32 16.80 1.24
C TRP A 46 8.26 16.57 0.05
N ARG A 47 7.82 15.94 -1.03
CA ARG A 47 8.71 15.48 -2.13
C ARG A 47 9.41 16.62 -2.86
N LYS A 48 8.74 17.77 -2.93
CA LYS A 48 9.26 18.99 -3.55
C LYS A 48 10.41 19.65 -2.75
N ASP A 49 10.68 19.22 -1.52
CA ASP A 49 11.79 19.75 -0.72
C ASP A 49 13.10 19.02 -1.06
N PRO A 50 14.07 19.66 -1.75
CA PRO A 50 15.38 19.04 -2.02
C PRO A 50 16.20 18.81 -0.73
N LYS A 51 15.82 19.44 0.38
CA LYS A 51 16.42 19.29 1.71
C LYS A 51 15.73 18.22 2.54
N TRP A 52 14.89 17.36 1.94
CA TRP A 52 14.24 16.24 2.63
C TRP A 52 15.22 15.40 3.45
N ALA A 53 16.48 15.25 3.00
CA ALA A 53 17.48 14.43 3.68
C ALA A 53 17.99 15.05 5.00
N THR A 54 18.05 16.39 5.09
CA THR A 54 18.38 17.13 6.31
C THR A 54 17.13 17.46 7.14
N ASN A 55 15.95 17.44 6.51
CA ASN A 55 14.65 17.71 7.13
C ASN A 55 13.75 16.45 7.15
N ARG A 56 14.34 15.26 7.33
CA ARG A 56 13.66 13.97 7.14
C ARG A 56 12.37 13.85 7.92
N GLN A 57 12.38 14.36 9.15
CA GLN A 57 11.28 14.25 10.08
C GLN A 57 10.05 15.06 9.67
N ALA A 58 10.18 16.04 8.76
CA ALA A 58 9.05 16.80 8.23
C ALA A 58 8.02 15.91 7.51
N LEU A 59 8.43 14.74 7.02
CA LEU A 59 7.53 13.72 6.47
C LEU A 59 6.38 13.39 7.43
N ALA A 60 6.61 13.34 8.75
CA ALA A 60 5.58 13.01 9.73
C ALA A 60 4.40 14.01 9.74
N ASN A 61 4.58 15.20 9.17
CA ASN A 61 3.50 16.19 9.03
C ASN A 61 2.64 15.96 7.78
N CYS A 62 2.99 15.02 6.90
CA CYS A 62 2.35 14.84 5.59
C CYS A 62 1.35 13.69 5.50
N ALA A 63 1.21 12.87 6.56
CA ALA A 63 0.12 11.91 6.65
C ALA A 63 -1.25 12.61 6.48
N VAL A 64 -2.23 11.88 5.96
CA VAL A 64 -3.64 12.29 5.86
C VAL A 64 -4.54 11.17 6.40
N GLY A 65 -5.85 11.38 6.44
CA GLY A 65 -6.80 10.37 6.86
C GLY A 65 -6.71 10.00 8.33
N PHE A 66 -7.18 8.80 8.71
CA PHE A 66 -7.26 8.40 10.12
C PHE A 66 -5.88 8.25 10.79
N GLY A 67 -4.83 7.99 10.01
CA GLY A 67 -3.44 7.88 10.46
C GLY A 67 -2.71 9.22 10.53
N LYS A 68 -3.39 10.35 10.25
CA LYS A 68 -2.82 11.71 10.30
C LYS A 68 -1.98 12.00 11.55
N GLY A 69 -2.40 11.47 12.69
CA GLY A 69 -1.75 11.67 13.98
C GLY A 69 -0.53 10.77 14.24
N ALA A 70 -0.09 9.94 13.29
CA ALA A 70 1.09 9.09 13.46
C ALA A 70 2.36 9.94 13.49
N LEU A 71 2.89 10.20 14.68
CA LEU A 71 4.10 11.02 14.85
C LEU A 71 5.39 10.28 14.48
N GLY A 72 5.36 8.95 14.47
CA GLY A 72 6.55 8.12 14.33
C GLY A 72 7.62 8.48 15.36
N GLY A 73 8.88 8.49 14.92
CA GLY A 73 10.03 8.93 15.69
C GLY A 73 10.33 10.43 15.62
N SER A 74 9.39 11.26 15.18
CA SER A 74 9.60 12.72 15.08
C SER A 74 10.02 13.32 16.43
N ARG A 75 10.89 14.34 16.39
CA ARG A 75 11.57 14.95 17.54
C ARG A 75 12.53 14.00 18.29
N GLY A 76 12.64 12.75 17.87
CA GLY A 76 13.66 11.81 18.33
C GLY A 76 14.99 11.99 17.61
N ALA A 77 16.02 11.31 18.11
CA ALA A 77 17.32 11.26 17.45
C ALA A 77 17.24 10.47 16.13
N ILE A 78 18.09 10.83 15.17
CA ILE A 78 18.35 9.98 14.01
C ILE A 78 19.17 8.78 14.47
N TYR A 79 18.70 7.57 14.17
CA TYR A 79 19.45 6.33 14.34
C TYR A 79 19.78 5.77 12.96
N VAL A 80 21.06 5.51 12.69
CA VAL A 80 21.50 4.98 11.39
C VAL A 80 21.80 3.50 11.55
N VAL A 81 21.09 2.66 10.81
CA VAL A 81 21.40 1.24 10.65
C VAL A 81 22.65 1.13 9.77
N THR A 82 23.67 0.47 10.28
CA THR A 82 24.98 0.25 9.63
C THR A 82 25.23 -1.23 9.33
N SER A 83 24.45 -2.13 9.94
CA SER A 83 24.57 -3.57 9.78
C SER A 83 23.24 -4.23 9.43
N PRO A 84 23.19 -5.14 8.44
CA PRO A 84 22.00 -5.93 8.13
C PRO A 84 21.79 -7.12 9.10
N ALA A 85 22.69 -7.30 10.08
CA ALA A 85 22.52 -8.32 11.10
C ALA A 85 21.28 -8.06 11.97
N ASP A 86 20.69 -9.14 12.49
CA ASP A 86 19.45 -9.09 13.27
C ASP A 86 19.64 -9.34 14.77
N GLU A 87 20.88 -9.25 15.26
CA GLU A 87 21.14 -9.25 16.69
C GLU A 87 20.74 -7.90 17.29
N PRO A 88 20.17 -7.83 18.51
CA PRO A 88 19.78 -6.56 19.14
C PRO A 88 21.00 -5.79 19.66
N LYS A 89 21.91 -5.40 18.75
CA LYS A 89 23.15 -4.66 19.03
C LYS A 89 23.13 -3.30 18.31
N PRO A 90 23.77 -2.25 18.85
CA PRO A 90 23.93 -0.97 18.16
C PRO A 90 24.41 -1.15 16.71
N GLY A 91 23.87 -0.35 15.79
CA GLY A 91 24.07 -0.47 14.35
C GLY A 91 23.05 -1.36 13.61
N THR A 92 22.24 -2.17 14.30
CA THR A 92 21.22 -3.04 13.67
C THR A 92 19.83 -2.43 13.69
N LEU A 93 18.98 -2.83 12.74
CA LEU A 93 17.57 -2.43 12.71
C LEU A 93 16.84 -2.86 14.00
N ARG A 94 17.05 -4.11 14.45
CA ARG A 94 16.40 -4.64 15.66
C ARG A 94 16.70 -3.82 16.89
N PHE A 95 17.95 -3.39 17.07
CA PHE A 95 18.29 -2.52 18.18
C PHE A 95 17.53 -1.20 18.09
N GLY A 96 17.54 -0.53 16.93
CA GLY A 96 16.86 0.76 16.75
C GLY A 96 15.36 0.70 17.08
N VAL A 97 14.64 -0.27 16.53
CA VAL A 97 13.17 -0.35 16.71
C VAL A 97 12.73 -0.74 18.12
N THR A 98 13.61 -1.35 18.92
CA THR A 98 13.32 -1.80 20.29
C THR A 98 13.68 -0.79 21.37
N GLN A 99 14.31 0.34 20.99
CA GLN A 99 14.65 1.38 21.97
C GLN A 99 13.41 2.05 22.56
N ARG A 100 13.47 2.43 23.84
CA ARG A 100 12.36 3.11 24.53
C ARG A 100 12.13 4.55 24.05
N LYS A 101 13.19 5.24 23.64
CA LYS A 101 13.12 6.64 23.18
C LYS A 101 12.53 6.73 21.76
N PRO A 102 11.93 7.87 21.38
CA PRO A 102 11.59 8.14 19.99
C PRO A 102 12.83 8.07 19.10
N LEU A 103 12.75 7.35 17.97
CA LEU A 103 13.85 7.26 17.01
C LEU A 103 13.35 7.33 15.57
N TRP A 104 14.02 8.16 14.78
CA TRP A 104 13.90 8.18 13.33
C TRP A 104 15.02 7.33 12.72
N ILE A 105 14.66 6.12 12.28
CA ILE A 105 15.61 5.10 11.86
C ILE A 105 15.83 5.21 10.35
N THR A 106 17.08 5.35 9.95
CA THR A 106 17.54 5.46 8.56
C THR A 106 18.60 4.41 8.27
N PHE A 107 19.04 4.29 7.02
CA PHE A 107 19.99 3.27 6.58
C PHE A 107 21.21 3.92 5.93
N GLN A 108 22.40 3.46 6.31
CA GLN A 108 23.67 4.02 5.79
C GLN A 108 23.86 3.77 4.29
N ARG A 109 23.30 2.67 3.78
CA ARG A 109 23.46 2.16 2.42
C ARG A 109 22.33 1.19 2.09
N ASP A 110 22.30 0.71 0.86
CA ASP A 110 21.43 -0.40 0.46
C ASP A 110 21.65 -1.63 1.36
N MET A 111 20.55 -2.26 1.79
CA MET A 111 20.57 -3.38 2.72
C MET A 111 19.52 -4.43 2.36
N VAL A 112 19.94 -5.69 2.39
CA VAL A 112 19.05 -6.85 2.44
C VAL A 112 19.11 -7.40 3.86
N ILE A 113 17.99 -7.34 4.58
CA ILE A 113 17.88 -7.72 5.99
C ILE A 113 17.01 -8.97 6.08
N ARG A 114 17.62 -10.06 6.56
CA ARG A 114 16.91 -11.29 6.90
C ARG A 114 16.76 -11.39 8.40
N LEU A 115 15.52 -11.24 8.88
CA LEU A 115 15.22 -11.34 10.29
C LEU A 115 15.23 -12.80 10.76
N LYS A 116 15.72 -13.03 11.98
CA LYS A 116 15.77 -14.33 12.67
C LYS A 116 14.46 -14.60 13.44
N SER A 117 13.75 -13.55 13.83
CA SER A 117 12.43 -13.57 14.48
C SER A 117 11.62 -12.35 14.06
N GLU A 118 10.33 -12.30 14.39
CA GLU A 118 9.50 -11.12 14.09
C GLU A 118 10.14 -9.84 14.65
N LEU A 119 10.11 -8.76 13.87
CA LEU A 119 10.65 -7.45 14.25
C LEU A 119 9.55 -6.67 14.95
N GLU A 120 9.44 -6.85 16.26
CA GLU A 120 8.50 -6.09 17.09
C GLU A 120 8.99 -4.63 17.23
N VAL A 121 8.25 -3.71 16.61
CA VAL A 121 8.53 -2.27 16.62
C VAL A 121 7.84 -1.63 17.82
N THR A 122 8.59 -0.92 18.66
CA THR A 122 8.05 -0.21 19.82
C THR A 122 7.43 1.14 19.42
N SER A 123 6.71 1.79 20.33
CA SER A 123 6.10 3.11 20.08
C SER A 123 7.13 4.18 19.68
N TYR A 124 6.64 5.21 18.97
CA TYR A 124 7.43 6.37 18.54
C TYR A 124 8.63 6.00 17.68
N LYS A 125 8.39 5.23 16.62
CA LYS A 125 9.42 4.81 15.67
C LYS A 125 9.04 5.22 14.26
N THR A 126 10.02 5.71 13.52
CA THR A 126 9.95 5.76 12.07
C THR A 126 11.01 4.84 11.50
N ILE A 127 10.64 3.93 10.60
CA ILE A 127 11.58 3.26 9.69
C ILE A 127 11.49 3.99 8.36
N ASP A 128 12.56 4.70 7.98
CA ASP A 128 12.63 5.56 6.79
C ASP A 128 13.72 5.05 5.83
N GLY A 129 13.30 4.41 4.75
CA GLY A 129 14.18 3.87 3.72
C GLY A 129 14.75 4.91 2.75
N ARG A 130 14.30 6.18 2.77
CA ARG A 130 14.73 7.16 1.76
C ARG A 130 16.24 7.38 1.75
N GLY A 131 16.84 7.29 0.57
CA GLY A 131 18.29 7.38 0.37
C GLY A 131 19.01 6.03 0.33
N ALA A 132 18.30 4.92 0.52
CA ALA A 132 18.83 3.56 0.40
C ALA A 132 17.74 2.60 -0.14
N LYS A 133 18.16 1.52 -0.80
CA LYS A 133 17.27 0.38 -1.10
C LYS A 133 17.30 -0.59 0.08
N VAL A 134 16.16 -0.74 0.74
CA VAL A 134 16.04 -1.57 1.95
C VAL A 134 15.04 -2.68 1.69
N ASP A 135 15.55 -3.90 1.61
CA ASP A 135 14.77 -5.11 1.40
C ASP A 135 14.75 -5.94 2.68
N ILE A 136 13.55 -6.19 3.23
CA ILE A 136 13.33 -7.05 4.39
C ILE A 136 12.57 -8.30 3.93
N GLY A 137 13.18 -9.48 4.08
CA GLY A 137 12.53 -10.69 3.57
C GLY A 137 13.27 -12.00 3.86
N ASN A 138 12.73 -13.10 3.31
CA ASN A 138 13.23 -14.47 3.46
C ASN A 138 13.30 -15.01 4.90
N GLY A 139 12.60 -14.35 5.82
CA GLY A 139 12.45 -14.69 7.23
C GLY A 139 11.14 -14.10 7.76
N PRO A 140 10.93 -14.05 9.07
CA PRO A 140 9.83 -13.28 9.65
C PRO A 140 9.96 -11.80 9.30
N CYS A 141 8.87 -11.04 9.42
CA CYS A 141 8.84 -9.64 9.03
C CYS A 141 8.37 -8.74 10.18
N ILE A 142 7.58 -7.70 9.90
CA ILE A 142 7.38 -6.56 10.81
C ILE A 142 6.10 -6.73 11.61
N ALA A 143 6.18 -6.57 12.94
CA ALA A 143 5.02 -6.44 13.81
C ALA A 143 5.00 -5.13 14.58
N ILE A 144 3.85 -4.46 14.52
CA ILE A 144 3.51 -3.26 15.27
C ILE A 144 2.42 -3.68 16.26
N LYS A 145 2.84 -4.03 17.47
CA LYS A 145 1.98 -4.74 18.43
C LYS A 145 1.86 -3.98 19.74
N ARG A 146 0.62 -3.62 20.11
CA ARG A 146 0.30 -2.93 21.38
C ARG A 146 1.07 -1.62 21.57
N VAL A 147 1.23 -0.86 20.48
CA VAL A 147 2.05 0.37 20.44
C VAL A 147 1.29 1.50 19.76
N THR A 148 1.88 2.69 19.78
CA THR A 148 1.34 3.85 19.09
C THR A 148 2.42 4.69 18.43
N ASN A 149 2.04 5.52 17.47
CA ASN A 149 2.93 6.45 16.77
C ASN A 149 4.07 5.72 16.04
N VAL A 150 3.71 4.94 15.03
CA VAL A 150 4.68 4.23 14.18
C VAL A 150 4.51 4.64 12.72
N ILE A 151 5.62 4.97 12.06
CA ILE A 151 5.68 5.22 10.62
C ILE A 151 6.60 4.18 9.98
N ILE A 152 6.11 3.47 8.96
CA ILE A 152 6.93 2.61 8.10
C ILE A 152 6.91 3.24 6.71
N HIS A 153 8.07 3.68 6.22
CA HIS A 153 8.16 4.44 4.99
C HIS A 153 9.31 3.99 4.08
N GLY A 154 9.02 3.76 2.79
CA GLY A 154 10.04 3.64 1.76
C GLY A 154 10.86 2.35 1.78
N ILE A 155 10.30 1.23 2.24
CA ILE A 155 10.99 -0.07 2.31
C ILE A 155 10.28 -1.15 1.47
N THR A 156 11.03 -2.17 1.03
CA THR A 156 10.47 -3.38 0.43
C THR A 156 10.36 -4.46 1.50
N VAL A 157 9.20 -5.14 1.56
CA VAL A 157 8.93 -6.27 2.44
C VAL A 157 8.44 -7.45 1.59
N HIS A 158 9.15 -8.57 1.60
CA HIS A 158 8.82 -9.66 0.68
C HIS A 158 9.24 -11.04 1.17
N ASP A 159 8.64 -12.09 0.60
CA ASP A 159 9.01 -13.49 0.87
C ASP A 159 9.07 -13.80 2.39
N CYS A 160 8.16 -13.17 3.16
CA CYS A 160 8.06 -13.33 4.60
C CYS A 160 7.60 -14.75 4.94
N ARG A 161 8.21 -15.34 5.97
CA ARG A 161 8.02 -16.74 6.35
C ARG A 161 7.49 -16.86 7.77
N LEU A 162 6.79 -17.97 8.02
CA LEU A 162 6.30 -18.33 9.34
C LEU A 162 7.45 -18.35 10.37
N SER A 163 7.14 -17.99 11.60
CA SER A 163 7.98 -18.26 12.77
C SER A 163 7.10 -18.73 13.93
N LYS A 164 7.71 -19.21 15.01
CA LYS A 164 6.96 -19.72 16.17
C LYS A 164 5.94 -18.68 16.65
N GLY A 165 4.65 -18.97 16.46
CA GLY A 165 3.53 -18.13 16.87
C GLY A 165 3.04 -17.07 15.86
N PHE A 166 3.55 -17.07 14.62
CA PHE A 166 3.21 -16.04 13.62
C PHE A 166 3.07 -16.61 12.20
N ASP A 167 2.12 -16.04 11.46
CA ASP A 167 1.60 -16.61 10.20
C ASP A 167 2.49 -16.31 8.97
N GLY A 168 3.47 -15.40 9.11
CA GLY A 168 4.35 -14.97 8.02
C GLY A 168 3.77 -13.80 7.21
N ASP A 169 3.11 -12.87 7.89
CA ASP A 169 2.65 -11.60 7.33
C ASP A 169 3.82 -10.67 6.99
N GLY A 170 3.63 -9.77 6.02
CA GLY A 170 4.59 -8.72 5.70
C GLY A 170 4.68 -7.65 6.80
N ILE A 171 3.61 -6.89 6.98
CA ILE A 171 3.47 -5.89 8.05
C ILE A 171 2.18 -6.16 8.81
N ARG A 172 2.30 -6.47 10.10
CA ARG A 172 1.14 -6.73 10.97
C ARG A 172 0.98 -5.62 12.01
N VAL A 173 -0.17 -4.97 12.01
CA VAL A 173 -0.59 -3.99 13.02
C VAL A 173 -1.62 -4.64 13.94
N PHE A 174 -1.25 -4.85 15.20
CA PHE A 174 -2.03 -5.57 16.20
C PHE A 174 -2.26 -4.69 17.42
N GLN A 175 -3.52 -4.46 17.81
CA GLN A 175 -3.90 -3.67 18.99
C GLN A 175 -3.14 -2.35 19.12
N SER A 176 -2.96 -1.64 18.01
CA SER A 176 -2.12 -0.44 17.92
C SER A 176 -2.88 0.75 17.34
N SER A 177 -2.41 1.97 17.58
CA SER A 177 -3.04 3.19 17.10
C SER A 177 -2.06 4.22 16.57
N HIS A 178 -2.52 5.13 15.69
CA HIS A 178 -1.67 6.16 15.09
C HIS A 178 -0.50 5.54 14.31
N VAL A 179 -0.85 4.78 13.28
CA VAL A 179 0.12 4.06 12.43
C VAL A 179 -0.01 4.54 10.99
N TRP A 180 1.13 4.77 10.35
CA TRP A 180 1.19 5.16 8.94
C TRP A 180 2.17 4.26 8.18
N ILE A 181 1.67 3.59 7.15
CA ILE A 181 2.44 2.70 6.28
C ILE A 181 2.43 3.31 4.89
N ASP A 182 3.57 3.82 4.44
CA ASP A 182 3.67 4.70 3.29
C ASP A 182 4.79 4.29 2.33
N HIS A 183 4.59 4.41 1.01
CA HIS A 183 5.65 4.14 0.03
C HIS A 183 6.37 2.80 0.20
N CYS A 184 5.69 1.76 0.69
CA CYS A 184 6.26 0.42 0.83
C CYS A 184 5.93 -0.45 -0.38
N HIS A 185 6.80 -1.42 -0.68
CA HIS A 185 6.52 -2.46 -1.66
C HIS A 185 6.37 -3.79 -0.95
N LEU A 186 5.19 -4.43 -1.06
CA LEU A 186 4.91 -5.70 -0.42
C LEU A 186 4.58 -6.80 -1.44
N SER A 187 5.21 -7.97 -1.32
CA SER A 187 4.93 -9.10 -2.23
C SER A 187 5.29 -10.47 -1.65
N ARG A 188 4.62 -11.52 -2.15
CA ARG A 188 4.98 -12.93 -1.92
C ARG A 188 5.22 -13.36 -0.47
N CYS A 189 4.54 -12.75 0.50
CA CYS A 189 4.59 -13.22 1.89
C CYS A 189 3.91 -14.60 2.02
N GLN A 190 4.09 -15.27 3.14
CA GLN A 190 3.49 -16.59 3.35
C GLN A 190 1.98 -16.51 3.65
N ASP A 191 1.53 -15.56 4.47
CA ASP A 191 0.09 -15.35 4.75
C ASP A 191 -0.48 -14.04 4.18
N GLY A 192 -0.51 -12.93 4.92
CA GLY A 192 -0.95 -11.61 4.46
C GLY A 192 0.21 -10.72 4.00
N LEU A 193 -0.04 -9.72 3.14
CA LEU A 193 0.97 -8.65 2.94
C LEU A 193 0.89 -7.61 4.06
N LEU A 194 -0.32 -7.14 4.36
CA LEU A 194 -0.55 -6.10 5.35
C LEU A 194 -1.84 -6.34 6.14
N ASP A 195 -1.72 -6.58 7.43
CA ASP A 195 -2.83 -6.89 8.31
C ASP A 195 -3.00 -5.84 9.40
N VAL A 196 -4.21 -5.28 9.56
CA VAL A 196 -4.59 -4.37 10.65
C VAL A 196 -5.68 -5.04 11.46
N VAL A 197 -5.35 -5.50 12.66
CA VAL A 197 -6.19 -6.43 13.41
C VAL A 197 -6.27 -6.10 14.89
N THR A 198 -7.27 -6.69 15.56
CA THR A 198 -7.40 -6.74 17.02
C THR A 198 -7.48 -5.35 17.64
N SER A 199 -8.56 -4.62 17.34
CA SER A 199 -8.86 -3.28 17.85
C SER A 199 -7.87 -2.20 17.42
N SER A 200 -7.06 -2.44 16.40
CA SER A 200 -6.20 -1.39 15.82
C SER A 200 -7.04 -0.32 15.16
N THR A 201 -6.65 0.96 15.29
CA THR A 201 -7.42 2.09 14.75
C THR A 201 -6.52 3.29 14.49
N ALA A 202 -7.03 4.36 13.87
CA ALA A 202 -6.23 5.52 13.48
C ALA A 202 -5.03 5.10 12.59
N VAL A 203 -5.33 4.36 11.51
CA VAL A 203 -4.32 3.84 10.58
C VAL A 203 -4.50 4.47 9.20
N THR A 204 -3.39 4.80 8.54
CA THR A 204 -3.37 5.14 7.10
C THR A 204 -2.36 4.29 6.37
N ILE A 205 -2.78 3.75 5.24
CA ILE A 205 -1.99 2.90 4.34
C ILE A 205 -1.98 3.63 3.00
N SER A 206 -0.85 4.22 2.64
CA SER A 206 -0.76 5.08 1.46
C SER A 206 0.43 4.85 0.55
N ASN A 207 0.28 5.20 -0.73
CA ASN A 207 1.38 5.16 -1.70
C ASN A 207 2.11 3.81 -1.79
N ASN A 208 1.51 2.70 -1.34
CA ASN A 208 2.16 1.40 -1.32
C ASN A 208 1.93 0.67 -2.65
N ARG A 209 2.86 -0.19 -3.01
CA ARG A 209 2.72 -1.13 -4.13
C ARG A 209 2.60 -2.56 -3.60
N LEU A 210 1.44 -3.18 -3.80
CA LEU A 210 1.17 -4.55 -3.36
C LEU A 210 0.98 -5.43 -4.59
N ILE A 211 1.80 -6.48 -4.73
CA ILE A 211 1.81 -7.32 -5.94
C ILE A 211 2.02 -8.81 -5.62
N ASN A 212 1.68 -9.67 -6.58
CA ASN A 212 2.06 -11.09 -6.61
C ASN A 212 1.78 -11.83 -5.30
N HIS A 213 0.51 -11.82 -4.87
CA HIS A 213 0.12 -12.39 -3.60
C HIS A 213 -1.36 -12.77 -3.54
N LYS A 214 -1.69 -13.80 -2.76
CA LYS A 214 -3.09 -14.25 -2.66
C LYS A 214 -3.93 -13.35 -1.76
N LYS A 215 -3.47 -13.08 -0.53
CA LYS A 215 -4.23 -12.39 0.53
C LYS A 215 -3.61 -11.02 0.80
N ALA A 216 -3.99 -9.98 0.05
CA ALA A 216 -3.25 -8.72 0.08
C ALA A 216 -3.34 -7.99 1.44
N MET A 217 -4.54 -7.64 1.88
CA MET A 217 -4.73 -6.78 3.05
C MET A 217 -5.97 -7.15 3.87
N LEU A 218 -5.77 -7.50 5.14
CA LEU A 218 -6.86 -7.82 6.07
C LEU A 218 -7.06 -6.69 7.09
N LEU A 219 -8.29 -6.17 7.19
CA LEU A 219 -8.69 -5.22 8.21
C LEU A 219 -9.70 -5.91 9.14
N GLY A 220 -9.26 -6.27 10.34
CA GLY A 220 -10.00 -7.07 11.32
C GLY A 220 -9.88 -8.58 11.04
N HIS A 221 -9.52 -9.37 12.06
CA HIS A 221 -9.15 -10.79 11.87
C HIS A 221 -10.31 -11.78 12.06
N SER A 222 -11.26 -11.46 12.95
CA SER A 222 -12.32 -12.38 13.39
C SER A 222 -13.70 -11.73 13.31
N ASP A 223 -14.67 -12.50 12.83
CA ASP A 223 -16.09 -12.15 12.80
C ASP A 223 -16.73 -12.17 14.20
N GLN A 224 -16.00 -12.60 15.24
CA GLN A 224 -16.39 -12.58 16.66
C GLN A 224 -15.71 -11.45 17.47
N HIS A 225 -14.64 -10.84 16.96
CA HIS A 225 -13.93 -9.78 17.71
C HIS A 225 -14.64 -8.43 17.66
N MET A 226 -15.62 -8.21 18.55
CA MET A 226 -16.54 -7.06 18.51
C MET A 226 -15.86 -5.69 18.64
N ALA A 227 -14.69 -5.63 19.28
CA ALA A 227 -13.96 -4.37 19.46
C ALA A 227 -13.43 -3.78 18.14
N ASP A 228 -13.33 -4.57 17.06
CA ASP A 228 -12.99 -4.06 15.73
C ASP A 228 -14.05 -3.11 15.15
N LYS A 229 -15.24 -2.97 15.76
CA LYS A 229 -16.20 -1.90 15.42
C LYS A 229 -15.60 -0.50 15.52
N ASN A 230 -14.59 -0.31 16.38
CA ASN A 230 -13.90 0.97 16.57
C ASN A 230 -12.71 1.17 15.62
N MET A 231 -12.37 0.17 14.80
CA MET A 231 -11.31 0.27 13.80
C MET A 231 -11.69 1.30 12.74
N LYS A 232 -10.79 2.24 12.47
CA LYS A 232 -10.89 3.23 11.38
C LYS A 232 -9.59 3.25 10.59
N VAL A 233 -9.68 2.92 9.30
CA VAL A 233 -8.52 2.81 8.40
C VAL A 233 -8.76 3.62 7.12
N THR A 234 -7.75 4.38 6.69
CA THR A 234 -7.71 5.01 5.37
C THR A 234 -6.75 4.23 4.49
N VAL A 235 -7.20 3.83 3.31
CA VAL A 235 -6.41 3.14 2.28
C VAL A 235 -6.41 4.07 1.07
N ALA A 236 -5.29 4.74 0.79
CA ALA A 236 -5.24 5.81 -0.20
C ALA A 236 -4.03 5.75 -1.14
N PHE A 237 -4.18 6.07 -2.42
CA PHE A 237 -3.06 6.19 -3.37
C PHE A 237 -2.19 4.92 -3.55
N ASN A 238 -2.69 3.75 -3.15
CA ASN A 238 -1.96 2.49 -3.33
C ASN A 238 -2.14 1.95 -4.75
N VAL A 239 -1.15 1.19 -5.21
CA VAL A 239 -1.26 0.35 -6.40
C VAL A 239 -1.42 -1.10 -5.96
N PHE A 240 -2.59 -1.67 -6.27
CA PHE A 240 -2.91 -3.08 -6.08
C PHE A 240 -2.76 -3.81 -7.42
N GLY A 241 -1.73 -4.63 -7.52
CA GLY A 241 -1.44 -5.44 -8.70
C GLY A 241 -0.15 -5.03 -9.44
N PRO A 242 0.35 -5.90 -10.33
CA PRO A 242 -0.32 -7.11 -10.83
C PRO A 242 -0.24 -8.31 -9.85
N GLY A 243 -0.98 -9.37 -10.18
CA GLY A 243 -0.84 -10.68 -9.53
C GLY A 243 -1.44 -10.79 -8.14
N LEU A 244 -2.40 -9.93 -7.77
CA LEU A 244 -3.15 -10.05 -6.52
C LEU A 244 -4.42 -10.87 -6.71
N THR A 245 -4.73 -11.76 -5.77
CA THR A 245 -5.97 -12.56 -5.83
C THR A 245 -7.15 -11.88 -5.17
N GLU A 246 -7.01 -11.49 -3.90
CA GLU A 246 -8.12 -10.98 -3.10
C GLU A 246 -7.65 -10.02 -1.98
N ARG A 247 -8.63 -9.40 -1.30
CA ARG A 247 -8.48 -8.63 -0.06
C ARG A 247 -7.76 -7.29 -0.24
N MET A 248 -8.30 -6.38 -1.03
CA MET A 248 -7.72 -5.05 -1.30
C MET A 248 -8.67 -3.89 -0.95
N PRO A 249 -9.19 -3.77 0.30
CA PRO A 249 -8.99 -4.64 1.46
C PRO A 249 -10.08 -5.70 1.62
N ARG A 250 -9.88 -6.64 2.56
CA ARG A 250 -10.99 -7.38 3.20
C ARG A 250 -11.25 -6.82 4.60
N VAL A 251 -12.44 -6.30 4.84
CA VAL A 251 -12.80 -5.58 6.07
C VAL A 251 -13.74 -6.39 6.96
N ARG A 252 -13.58 -6.28 8.27
CA ARG A 252 -14.53 -6.77 9.26
C ARG A 252 -14.90 -5.69 10.25
N ARG A 253 -16.21 -5.52 10.47
CA ARG A 253 -16.84 -4.59 11.43
C ARG A 253 -16.56 -3.10 11.25
N GLY A 254 -15.31 -2.68 11.37
CA GLY A 254 -14.94 -1.28 11.42
C GLY A 254 -15.21 -0.50 10.14
N TYR A 255 -14.59 0.68 10.07
CA TYR A 255 -14.74 1.61 8.97
C TYR A 255 -13.48 1.64 8.10
N ALA A 256 -13.64 1.48 6.79
CA ALA A 256 -12.58 1.68 5.81
C ALA A 256 -12.96 2.77 4.80
N HIS A 257 -12.15 3.83 4.74
CA HIS A 257 -12.15 4.76 3.61
C HIS A 257 -11.15 4.24 2.57
N VAL A 258 -11.64 3.85 1.40
CA VAL A 258 -10.82 3.32 0.31
C VAL A 258 -10.87 4.32 -0.83
N VAL A 259 -9.80 5.10 -1.03
CA VAL A 259 -9.85 6.31 -1.86
C VAL A 259 -8.66 6.50 -2.79
N ASN A 260 -8.92 6.86 -4.05
CA ASN A 260 -7.88 7.11 -5.05
C ASN A 260 -6.80 6.00 -5.20
N ASN A 261 -7.18 4.73 -5.03
CA ASN A 261 -6.28 3.59 -5.27
C ASN A 261 -6.42 3.05 -6.70
N MET A 262 -5.30 2.58 -7.25
CA MET A 262 -5.26 1.90 -8.55
C MET A 262 -5.37 0.39 -8.35
N TYR A 263 -6.31 -0.24 -9.05
CA TYR A 263 -6.51 -1.70 -9.04
C TYR A 263 -6.30 -2.27 -10.43
N ASN A 264 -5.36 -3.20 -10.55
CA ASN A 264 -5.02 -3.82 -11.81
C ASN A 264 -5.21 -5.34 -11.76
N LYS A 265 -6.33 -5.80 -12.33
CA LYS A 265 -6.65 -7.22 -12.61
C LYS A 265 -6.49 -8.15 -11.39
N TRP A 266 -7.48 -8.15 -10.49
CA TRP A 266 -7.56 -9.09 -9.36
C TRP A 266 -7.93 -10.53 -9.77
N ASN A 267 -7.44 -11.57 -9.10
CA ASN A 267 -7.80 -12.95 -9.51
C ASN A 267 -9.15 -13.45 -8.95
N LEU A 268 -9.76 -12.80 -7.94
CA LEU A 268 -11.05 -13.22 -7.39
C LEU A 268 -11.99 -12.05 -7.10
N TYR A 269 -11.57 -11.09 -6.27
CA TYR A 269 -12.30 -9.84 -6.00
C TYR A 269 -11.32 -8.77 -5.50
N ALA A 270 -11.67 -7.49 -5.60
CA ALA A 270 -10.87 -6.41 -5.06
C ALA A 270 -11.23 -6.12 -3.61
N ILE A 271 -12.42 -5.55 -3.36
CA ILE A 271 -12.88 -5.09 -2.05
C ILE A 271 -13.86 -6.11 -1.47
N GLY A 272 -13.70 -6.50 -0.21
CA GLY A 272 -14.62 -7.45 0.40
C GLY A 272 -14.74 -7.33 1.91
N GLY A 273 -15.55 -8.19 2.51
CA GLY A 273 -15.74 -8.14 3.95
C GLY A 273 -16.73 -9.15 4.52
N SER A 274 -16.70 -9.23 5.85
CA SER A 274 -17.60 -10.03 6.69
C SER A 274 -17.94 -9.29 7.97
N ALA A 275 -19.02 -9.69 8.66
CA ALA A 275 -19.43 -9.13 9.95
C ALA A 275 -19.70 -7.61 9.93
N ASP A 276 -20.49 -7.14 8.96
CA ASP A 276 -21.05 -5.78 8.88
C ASP A 276 -20.02 -4.63 8.93
N PRO A 277 -19.01 -4.62 8.03
CA PRO A 277 -18.10 -3.48 7.92
C PRO A 277 -18.77 -2.32 7.19
N THR A 278 -18.34 -1.10 7.50
CA THR A 278 -18.64 0.08 6.68
C THR A 278 -17.49 0.34 5.71
N ILE A 279 -17.80 0.34 4.42
CA ILE A 279 -16.83 0.56 3.34
C ILE A 279 -17.30 1.73 2.48
N PHE A 280 -16.50 2.78 2.46
CA PHE A 280 -16.68 3.91 1.57
C PHE A 280 -15.57 3.89 0.52
N SER A 281 -15.93 3.45 -0.69
CA SER A 281 -15.07 3.47 -1.87
C SER A 281 -15.25 4.81 -2.58
N GLU A 282 -14.18 5.58 -2.73
CA GLU A 282 -14.24 6.92 -3.32
C GLU A 282 -13.14 7.15 -4.37
N ALA A 283 -13.54 7.45 -5.60
CA ALA A 283 -12.65 7.86 -6.68
C ALA A 283 -11.44 6.94 -6.92
N ASN A 284 -11.60 5.63 -6.75
CA ASN A 284 -10.63 4.61 -7.14
C ASN A 284 -10.70 4.33 -8.64
N HIS A 285 -9.68 3.65 -9.16
CA HIS A 285 -9.60 3.26 -10.56
C HIS A 285 -9.47 1.74 -10.66
N PHE A 286 -10.54 1.09 -11.12
CA PHE A 286 -10.63 -0.36 -11.21
C PHE A 286 -10.52 -0.86 -12.64
N VAL A 287 -9.43 -1.55 -12.95
CA VAL A 287 -9.29 -2.32 -14.19
C VAL A 287 -9.57 -3.78 -13.89
N ALA A 288 -10.77 -4.25 -14.27
CA ALA A 288 -11.14 -5.64 -14.07
C ALA A 288 -10.26 -6.59 -14.92
N PRO A 289 -10.10 -7.85 -14.48
CA PRO A 289 -9.49 -8.91 -15.28
C PRO A 289 -10.30 -9.20 -16.54
N ASP A 290 -9.69 -9.88 -17.51
CA ASP A 290 -10.36 -10.19 -18.78
C ASP A 290 -11.43 -11.29 -18.63
N ARG A 291 -11.33 -12.11 -17.57
CA ARG A 291 -12.32 -13.14 -17.22
C ARG A 291 -13.69 -12.54 -16.89
N LYS A 292 -14.75 -13.08 -17.47
CA LYS A 292 -16.12 -12.55 -17.34
C LYS A 292 -16.69 -12.74 -15.94
N GLU A 293 -16.23 -13.74 -15.21
CA GLU A 293 -16.75 -14.11 -13.89
C GLU A 293 -16.22 -13.20 -12.77
N HIS A 294 -15.13 -12.46 -13.03
CA HIS A 294 -14.39 -11.69 -12.01
C HIS A 294 -14.49 -10.17 -12.23
N LYS A 295 -15.60 -9.71 -12.79
CA LYS A 295 -15.88 -8.28 -13.04
C LYS A 295 -16.37 -7.53 -11.81
N GLU A 296 -17.02 -8.22 -10.89
CA GLU A 296 -17.47 -7.62 -9.64
C GLU A 296 -16.26 -7.25 -8.76
N VAL A 297 -16.15 -5.97 -8.41
CA VAL A 297 -15.14 -5.44 -7.47
C VAL A 297 -15.37 -5.99 -6.08
N THR A 298 -16.64 -6.13 -5.70
CA THR A 298 -17.08 -6.44 -4.34
C THR A 298 -17.23 -7.93 -4.05
N LYS A 299 -16.93 -8.35 -2.81
CA LYS A 299 -17.27 -9.69 -2.31
C LYS A 299 -17.72 -9.67 -0.86
N ARG A 300 -19.02 -9.91 -0.61
CA ARG A 300 -19.53 -10.22 0.73
C ARG A 300 -19.29 -11.69 1.01
N MET A 301 -18.68 -11.99 2.16
CA MET A 301 -18.45 -13.39 2.57
C MET A 301 -19.69 -14.01 3.21
N ASP A 302 -20.54 -13.17 3.80
CA ASP A 302 -21.86 -13.58 4.29
C ASP A 302 -22.87 -13.54 3.13
N LYS A 303 -23.57 -14.65 2.93
CA LYS A 303 -24.61 -14.81 1.88
C LYS A 303 -26.02 -14.56 2.42
N SER A 304 -26.17 -14.31 3.72
CA SER A 304 -27.44 -14.03 4.35
C SER A 304 -28.05 -12.71 3.82
N PRO A 305 -29.38 -12.55 3.89
CA PRO A 305 -30.03 -11.28 3.56
C PRO A 305 -29.51 -10.08 4.39
N ALA A 306 -28.92 -10.33 5.56
CA ALA A 306 -28.35 -9.27 6.40
C ALA A 306 -27.17 -8.57 5.73
N ALA A 307 -26.36 -9.29 4.93
CA ALA A 307 -25.22 -8.72 4.21
C ALA A 307 -25.61 -7.63 3.20
N LYS A 308 -26.86 -7.66 2.70
CA LYS A 308 -27.41 -6.63 1.81
C LYS A 308 -27.76 -5.32 2.53
N LYS A 309 -27.72 -5.30 3.86
CA LYS A 309 -27.96 -4.11 4.68
C LYS A 309 -26.67 -3.39 5.09
N TRP A 310 -25.51 -4.02 4.90
CA TRP A 310 -24.20 -3.46 5.25
C TRP A 310 -23.92 -2.19 4.42
N LYS A 311 -23.25 -1.21 5.04
CA LYS A 311 -22.99 0.11 4.46
C LYS A 311 -21.79 0.06 3.51
N TRP A 312 -22.02 -0.37 2.28
CA TRP A 312 -20.99 -0.44 1.24
C TRP A 312 -21.37 0.48 0.10
N SER A 313 -20.53 1.44 -0.18
CA SER A 313 -20.85 2.50 -1.13
C SER A 313 -19.65 2.83 -2.02
N THR A 314 -19.97 3.32 -3.20
CA THR A 314 -19.05 3.79 -4.24
C THR A 314 -19.40 5.23 -4.58
N ASN A 315 -18.41 6.11 -4.69
CA ASN A 315 -18.58 7.50 -5.09
C ASN A 315 -17.47 7.88 -6.07
N LYS A 316 -17.80 8.33 -7.29
CA LYS A 316 -16.82 8.78 -8.32
C LYS A 316 -15.76 7.75 -8.73
N ASP A 317 -15.94 6.47 -8.40
CA ASP A 317 -15.06 5.37 -8.85
C ASP A 317 -15.10 5.24 -10.38
N VAL A 318 -13.95 4.91 -10.97
CA VAL A 318 -13.81 4.63 -12.41
C VAL A 318 -13.72 3.13 -12.61
N PHE A 319 -14.56 2.60 -13.50
CA PHE A 319 -14.66 1.18 -13.79
C PHE A 319 -14.28 0.90 -15.25
N ILE A 320 -13.23 0.11 -15.45
CA ILE A 320 -12.68 -0.23 -16.76
C ILE A 320 -12.79 -1.74 -16.97
N ASN A 321 -12.91 -2.15 -18.24
CA ASN A 321 -13.01 -3.55 -18.66
C ASN A 321 -14.21 -4.28 -18.02
N GLY A 322 -15.34 -3.58 -17.89
CA GLY A 322 -16.57 -4.14 -17.33
C GLY A 322 -16.56 -4.31 -15.81
N ALA A 323 -15.58 -3.73 -15.10
CA ALA A 323 -15.64 -3.68 -13.64
C ALA A 323 -16.97 -3.07 -13.16
N PHE A 324 -17.46 -3.51 -12.01
CA PHE A 324 -18.58 -2.85 -11.35
C PHE A 324 -18.57 -3.08 -9.84
N PHE A 325 -19.16 -2.14 -9.11
CA PHE A 325 -19.32 -2.21 -7.66
C PHE A 325 -20.80 -2.40 -7.33
N VAL A 326 -21.15 -3.36 -6.47
CA VAL A 326 -22.52 -3.53 -5.98
C VAL A 326 -22.65 -2.79 -4.65
N PRO A 327 -23.34 -1.64 -4.54
CA PRO A 327 -23.55 -0.95 -3.27
C PRO A 327 -24.65 -1.58 -2.42
N SER A 328 -24.70 -1.24 -1.13
CA SER A 328 -25.71 -1.73 -0.18
C SER A 328 -25.87 -0.80 1.02
N GLY A 329 -26.99 -0.95 1.74
CA GLY A 329 -27.19 -0.27 3.01
C GLY A 329 -27.63 1.20 2.92
N GLY A 330 -28.08 1.70 1.77
CA GLY A 330 -28.58 3.07 1.61
C GLY A 330 -27.47 4.08 1.25
N PRO A 331 -27.61 5.37 1.62
CA PRO A 331 -26.60 6.38 1.31
C PRO A 331 -25.23 6.01 1.85
N GLY A 332 -24.19 6.36 1.09
CA GLY A 332 -22.81 6.18 1.53
C GLY A 332 -22.55 6.92 2.84
N VAL A 333 -21.68 6.36 3.68
CA VAL A 333 -21.27 6.96 4.95
C VAL A 333 -19.92 7.65 4.70
N PRO A 334 -19.87 8.98 4.56
CA PRO A 334 -18.61 9.70 4.35
C PRO A 334 -17.63 9.44 5.51
N PRO A 335 -16.32 9.60 5.29
CA PRO A 335 -15.34 9.32 6.31
C PRO A 335 -15.55 10.24 7.51
N PRO A 336 -15.72 9.69 8.74
CA PRO A 336 -15.86 10.48 9.96
C PRO A 336 -14.50 11.05 10.41
N TYR A 337 -13.89 11.85 9.54
CA TYR A 337 -12.62 12.51 9.76
C TYR A 337 -12.76 13.61 10.81
N ALA A 338 -11.86 13.59 11.79
CA ALA A 338 -11.65 14.71 12.69
C ALA A 338 -11.00 15.89 11.94
N ALA A 339 -10.99 17.06 12.56
CA ALA A 339 -10.32 18.24 12.02
C ALA A 339 -8.87 17.93 11.60
N GLY A 340 -8.49 18.35 10.39
CA GLY A 340 -7.15 18.14 9.83
C GLY A 340 -6.87 16.73 9.27
N GLN A 341 -7.80 15.77 9.39
CA GLN A 341 -7.66 14.44 8.77
C GLN A 341 -8.13 14.40 7.31
N ALA A 342 -9.08 15.27 6.94
CA ALA A 342 -9.59 15.35 5.58
C ALA A 342 -8.51 15.84 4.61
N PHE A 343 -8.60 15.40 3.35
CA PHE A 343 -7.69 15.77 2.28
C PHE A 343 -8.44 15.83 0.94
N PRO A 344 -7.93 16.58 -0.05
CA PRO A 344 -8.55 16.63 -1.37
C PRO A 344 -8.59 15.24 -2.02
N VAL A 345 -9.77 14.84 -2.49
CA VAL A 345 -9.97 13.61 -3.26
C VAL A 345 -10.00 13.98 -4.74
N ALA A 346 -9.05 13.43 -5.50
CA ALA A 346 -8.95 13.69 -6.93
C ALA A 346 -9.96 12.85 -7.73
N PRO A 347 -10.30 13.24 -8.97
CA PRO A 347 -11.10 12.40 -9.85
C PRO A 347 -10.47 11.02 -10.09
N GLY A 348 -11.27 9.95 -10.11
CA GLY A 348 -10.77 8.58 -10.30
C GLY A 348 -10.01 8.36 -11.62
N ALA A 349 -10.26 9.20 -12.64
CA ALA A 349 -9.52 9.17 -13.90
C ALA A 349 -8.05 9.61 -13.75
N GLN A 350 -7.71 10.38 -12.72
CA GLN A 350 -6.33 10.85 -12.47
C GLN A 350 -5.51 9.89 -11.63
N VAL A 351 -6.13 8.87 -11.02
CA VAL A 351 -5.47 7.88 -10.15
C VAL A 351 -4.25 7.22 -10.78
N PRO A 352 -4.24 6.83 -12.08
CA PRO A 352 -3.03 6.27 -12.70
C PRO A 352 -1.81 7.20 -12.59
N ALA A 353 -2.00 8.51 -12.76
CA ALA A 353 -0.92 9.49 -12.61
C ALA A 353 -0.56 9.72 -11.13
N LEU A 354 -1.56 9.85 -10.26
CA LEU A 354 -1.38 10.13 -8.82
C LEU A 354 -0.69 8.98 -8.06
N THR A 355 -0.76 7.77 -8.60
CA THR A 355 -0.17 6.55 -8.01
C THR A 355 1.03 6.02 -8.79
N ALA A 356 1.49 6.75 -9.80
CA ALA A 356 2.60 6.34 -10.67
C ALA A 356 3.91 6.08 -9.90
N SER A 357 4.09 6.73 -8.75
CA SER A 357 5.25 6.60 -7.87
C SER A 357 5.01 5.72 -6.63
N ALA A 358 3.96 4.91 -6.59
CA ALA A 358 3.69 4.02 -5.46
C ALA A 358 4.82 2.98 -5.26
N GLY A 359 5.17 2.72 -4.00
CA GLY A 359 6.31 1.91 -3.57
C GLY A 359 7.54 2.77 -3.19
N PRO A 360 8.67 2.15 -2.84
CA PRO A 360 9.87 2.87 -2.41
C PRO A 360 10.39 3.83 -3.47
N LEU A 361 10.77 5.03 -3.05
CA LEU A 361 11.26 6.09 -3.93
C LEU A 361 12.80 6.08 -4.00
N PRO A 362 13.41 6.30 -5.18
CA PRO A 362 14.85 6.41 -5.34
C PRO A 362 15.37 7.81 -4.93
N CYS A 363 15.07 8.26 -3.71
CA CYS A 363 15.47 9.59 -3.24
C CYS A 363 17.00 9.73 -3.17
N VAL A 364 17.54 10.86 -3.65
CA VAL A 364 18.97 11.19 -3.54
C VAL A 364 19.14 12.47 -2.71
N PRO A 365 19.99 12.49 -1.66
CA PRO A 365 20.21 13.68 -0.86
C PRO A 365 20.61 14.91 -1.70
N GLY A 366 20.03 16.06 -1.41
CA GLY A 366 20.25 17.32 -2.15
C GLY A 366 19.44 17.44 -3.44
N LYS A 367 18.65 16.42 -3.82
CA LYS A 367 17.69 16.47 -4.93
C LYS A 367 16.27 16.32 -4.39
N VAL A 368 15.29 16.82 -5.14
CA VAL A 368 13.89 16.46 -4.90
C VAL A 368 13.75 14.94 -4.98
N CYS A 369 12.91 14.41 -4.11
CA CYS A 369 12.43 13.04 -4.24
C CYS A 369 11.09 13.05 -4.99
#